data_AF-A0AAV0AEF3-F1
#
_entry.id   AF-A0AAV0AEF3-F1
#
_cell.length_a   1.000
_cell.length_b   1.000
_cell.length_c   1.000
_cell.angle_alpha   90.00
_cell.angle_beta   90.00
_cell.angle_gamma   90.00
#
_symmetry.space_group_name_H-M   'P 1'
#
loop_
_entity.id
_entity.type
_entity.pdbx_description
1 polymer ?
#
loop_
_entity_poly.entity_id
_entity_poly.type
_entity_poly.pdbx_seq_one_letter_code
_entity_poly.pdbx_strand_id
1 'polypeptide(L)'
;YKSLCLSEMAQHNIQHPTFQWDVKGQTRWDGLVIDILVKHWLYAKNKEAFQEYHLKSDFCTKTIVSAIVEQWLRGQKAFYGIVEIYFLVILLVPLYLFQNRLHMAKKILGCETASQIIPHKNCISDTEEDEDGNLICIVINWHHNKYSLLLHLLDTNTICSIRDRKVNNTANRCLESHRIIARNDSDQTDCPGLPSNCYSE
;
A
#
# COMPACT_ATOMS: atom_id res chain seq x y z
N TYR A 1 25.54 -24.57 15.53
CA TYR A 1 24.20 -24.15 16.02
C TYR A 1 23.13 -24.21 14.94
N LYS A 2 23.29 -23.52 13.80
CA LYS A 2 22.29 -23.52 12.70
C LYS A 2 21.92 -24.92 12.20
N SER A 3 22.90 -25.80 11.96
CA SER A 3 22.66 -27.17 11.50
C SER A 3 21.78 -28.01 12.44
N LEU A 4 21.97 -27.85 13.76
CA LEU A 4 21.14 -28.51 14.77
C LEU A 4 19.68 -28.04 14.70
N CYS A 5 19.48 -26.72 14.58
CA CYS A 5 18.15 -26.14 14.42
C CYS A 5 17.44 -26.65 13.17
N LEU A 6 18.13 -26.66 12.03
CA LEU A 6 17.59 -27.17 10.77
C LEU A 6 17.30 -28.68 10.82
N SER A 7 18.13 -29.46 11.53
CA SER A 7 17.88 -30.89 11.73
C SER A 7 16.62 -31.16 12.55
N GLU A 8 16.35 -30.37 13.59
CA GLU A 8 15.13 -30.50 14.40
C GLU A 8 13.90 -30.04 13.60
N MET A 9 14.02 -28.94 12.85
CA MET A 9 12.98 -28.51 11.91
C MET A 9 12.61 -29.62 10.91
N ALA A 10 13.62 -30.31 10.35
CA ALA A 10 13.38 -31.42 9.43
C ALA A 10 12.61 -32.59 10.08
N GLN A 11 12.85 -32.89 11.37
CA GLN A 11 12.09 -33.92 12.11
C GLN A 11 10.61 -33.56 12.26
N HIS A 12 10.28 -32.26 12.22
CA HIS A 12 8.91 -31.75 12.23
C HIS A 12 8.33 -31.53 10.82
N ASN A 13 8.98 -32.05 9.76
CA ASN A 13 8.64 -31.81 8.35
C ASN A 13 8.66 -30.32 7.95
N ILE A 14 9.47 -29.51 8.63
CA ILE A 14 9.68 -28.09 8.32
C ILE A 14 10.88 -28.00 7.38
N GLN A 15 10.62 -27.90 6.08
CA GLN A 15 11.70 -27.79 5.07
C GLN A 15 12.42 -26.45 5.14
N HIS A 16 11.70 -25.39 5.49
CA HIS A 16 12.23 -24.03 5.60
C HIS A 16 11.67 -23.33 6.86
N PRO A 17 12.50 -22.59 7.62
CA PRO A 17 12.03 -21.79 8.74
C PRO A 17 11.19 -20.63 8.23
N THR A 18 9.88 -20.84 8.12
CA THR A 18 8.91 -19.84 7.68
C THR A 18 7.71 -19.79 8.60
N PHE A 19 7.04 -18.65 8.64
CA PHE A 19 5.80 -18.42 9.39
C PHE A 19 4.59 -18.45 8.44
N GLN A 20 3.39 -18.61 8.99
CA GLN A 20 2.15 -18.47 8.22
C GLN A 20 1.79 -16.99 8.08
N TRP A 21 2.43 -16.31 7.13
CA TRP A 21 2.30 -14.86 6.92
C TRP A 21 0.87 -14.42 6.58
N ASP A 22 0.14 -15.23 5.81
CA ASP A 22 -1.21 -14.89 5.31
C ASP A 22 -2.31 -15.04 6.37
N VAL A 23 -2.01 -15.68 7.50
CA VAL A 23 -3.00 -15.94 8.55
C VAL A 23 -2.89 -14.86 9.61
N LYS A 24 -3.98 -14.12 9.82
CA LYS A 24 -4.11 -13.14 10.91
C LYS A 24 -3.98 -13.85 12.26
N GLY A 25 -3.12 -13.32 13.13
CA GLY A 25 -2.89 -13.85 14.47
C GLY A 25 -1.81 -14.93 14.54
N GLN A 26 -1.71 -15.57 15.71
CA GLN A 26 -0.74 -16.63 15.97
C GLN A 26 -1.34 -17.99 15.63
N THR A 27 -0.63 -18.76 14.80
CA THR A 27 -1.06 -20.10 14.42
C THR A 27 -0.32 -21.17 15.22
N ARG A 28 -0.85 -22.39 15.25
CA ARG A 28 -0.13 -23.54 15.83
C ARG A 28 1.21 -23.78 15.14
N TRP A 29 1.28 -23.52 13.83
CA TRP A 29 2.51 -23.56 13.05
C TRP A 29 3.53 -22.54 13.55
N ASP A 30 3.12 -21.28 13.72
CA ASP A 30 3.99 -20.22 14.21
C ASP A 30 4.52 -20.56 15.61
N GLY A 31 3.65 -21.07 16.50
CA GLY A 31 4.06 -21.52 17.83
C GLY A 31 5.16 -22.58 17.79
N LEU A 32 5.01 -23.60 16.93
CA LEU A 32 6.01 -24.66 16.76
C LEU A 32 7.36 -24.10 16.26
N VAL A 33 7.33 -23.24 15.24
CA VAL A 33 8.54 -22.62 14.68
C VAL A 33 9.23 -21.74 15.73
N ILE A 34 8.47 -20.95 16.50
CA ILE A 34 9.00 -20.13 17.60
C ILE A 34 9.64 -21.01 18.67
N ASP A 35 8.98 -22.09 19.10
CA ASP A 35 9.52 -23.00 20.10
C ASP A 35 10.88 -23.59 19.68
N ILE A 36 11.01 -24.04 18.44
CA ILE A 36 12.27 -24.57 17.90
C ILE A 36 13.34 -23.48 17.85
N LEU A 37 13.02 -22.30 17.32
CA LEU A 37 13.95 -21.17 17.25
C LEU A 37 14.47 -20.76 18.64
N VAL A 38 13.56 -20.60 19.60
CA VAL A 38 13.90 -20.22 20.97
C VAL A 38 14.73 -21.29 21.67
N LYS A 39 14.38 -22.57 21.50
CA LYS A 39 15.16 -23.70 22.05
C LYS A 39 16.61 -23.66 21.57
N HIS A 40 16.83 -23.53 20.26
CA HIS A 40 18.19 -23.52 19.70
C HIS A 40 18.94 -22.21 19.96
N TRP A 41 18.25 -21.08 20.03
CA TRP A 41 18.84 -19.82 20.43
C TRP A 41 19.36 -19.89 21.87
N LEU A 42 18.55 -20.38 22.81
CA LEU A 42 18.96 -20.58 24.21
C LEU A 42 20.12 -21.57 24.33
N TYR A 43 20.08 -22.67 23.57
CA TYR A 43 21.18 -23.62 23.52
C TYR A 43 22.49 -22.95 23.05
N ALA A 44 22.44 -22.16 21.97
CA ALA A 44 23.60 -21.44 21.46
C ALA A 44 24.12 -20.41 22.48
N LYS A 45 23.22 -19.66 23.13
CA LYS A 45 23.55 -18.72 24.20
C LYS A 45 24.25 -19.40 25.38
N ASN A 46 23.75 -20.55 25.81
CA ASN A 46 24.35 -21.34 26.91
C ASN A 46 25.70 -21.98 26.53
N LYS A 47 26.01 -22.06 25.24
CA LYS A 47 27.33 -22.44 24.71
C LYS A 47 28.18 -21.24 24.34
N GLU A 48 27.83 -20.07 24.87
CA GLU A 48 28.60 -18.83 24.73
C GLU A 48 28.78 -18.39 23.27
N ALA A 49 27.88 -18.80 22.37
CA ALA A 49 27.94 -18.43 20.96
C ALA A 49 27.71 -16.94 20.70
N PHE A 50 27.28 -16.19 21.71
CA PHE A 50 26.92 -14.78 21.63
C PHE A 50 27.73 -13.91 22.60
N GLN A 51 28.96 -14.31 22.96
CA GLN A 51 29.81 -13.54 23.90
C GLN A 51 30.02 -12.07 23.47
N GLU A 52 30.04 -11.80 22.17
CA GLU A 52 30.18 -10.46 21.61
C GLU A 52 28.94 -9.58 21.84
N TYR A 53 27.80 -10.18 22.18
CA TYR A 53 26.56 -9.48 22.48
C TYR A 53 26.38 -9.42 24.01
N HIS A 54 26.34 -8.21 24.57
CA HIS A 54 26.12 -7.98 26.01
C HIS A 54 24.67 -8.30 26.44
N LEU A 55 24.28 -9.57 26.35
CA LEU A 55 22.97 -10.06 26.71
C LEU A 55 22.88 -10.28 28.23
N LYS A 56 22.08 -9.46 28.90
CA LYS A 56 21.75 -9.65 30.31
C LYS A 56 21.04 -10.99 30.50
N SER A 57 21.60 -11.87 31.34
CA SER A 57 21.09 -13.23 31.50
C SER A 57 19.63 -13.29 31.99
N ASP A 58 19.23 -12.31 32.80
CA ASP A 58 17.88 -12.20 33.38
C ASP A 58 16.77 -12.07 32.32
N PHE A 59 17.10 -11.58 31.13
CA PHE A 59 16.16 -11.43 30.00
C PHE A 59 16.19 -12.59 29.01
N CYS A 60 17.05 -13.60 29.26
CA CYS A 60 17.25 -14.72 28.35
C CYS A 60 16.53 -15.98 28.82
N THR A 61 15.32 -15.85 29.37
CA THR A 61 14.47 -17.00 29.72
C THR A 61 13.64 -17.44 28.51
N LYS A 62 13.23 -18.71 28.45
CA LYS A 62 12.38 -19.22 27.36
C LYS A 62 11.15 -18.33 27.16
N THR A 63 10.45 -18.00 28.24
CA THR A 63 9.23 -17.19 28.19
C THR A 63 9.47 -15.80 27.61
N ILE A 64 10.54 -15.11 28.03
CA ILE A 64 10.83 -13.75 27.54
C ILE A 64 11.22 -13.79 26.06
N VAL A 65 12.11 -14.70 25.67
CA VAL A 65 12.58 -14.80 24.28
C VAL A 65 11.43 -15.20 23.36
N SER A 66 10.57 -16.15 23.76
CA SER A 66 9.35 -16.49 23.03
C SER A 66 8.45 -15.27 22.85
N ALA A 67 8.19 -14.50 23.91
CA ALA A 67 7.35 -13.31 23.83
C ALA A 67 7.92 -12.24 22.89
N ILE A 68 9.25 -12.05 22.86
CA ILE A 68 9.93 -11.13 21.95
C ILE A 68 9.73 -11.57 20.49
N VAL A 69 9.96 -12.86 20.18
CA VAL A 69 9.80 -13.38 18.81
C VAL A 69 8.33 -13.29 18.36
N GLU A 70 7.38 -13.59 19.25
CA GLU A 70 5.95 -13.43 18.96
C GLU A 70 5.57 -11.98 18.69
N GLN A 71 6.09 -11.03 19.49
CA GLN A 71 5.82 -9.61 19.30
C GLN A 71 6.40 -9.10 17.98
N TRP A 72 7.63 -9.51 17.65
CA TRP A 72 8.23 -9.22 16.34
C TRP A 72 7.38 -9.78 15.20
N LEU A 73 6.95 -11.05 15.29
CA LEU A 73 6.12 -11.69 14.27
C LEU A 73 4.78 -10.97 14.08
N ARG A 74 4.12 -10.58 15.18
CA ARG A 74 2.88 -9.78 15.13
C ARG A 74 3.10 -8.45 14.41
N GLY A 75 4.21 -7.76 14.69
CA GLY A 75 4.58 -6.52 14.01
C GLY A 75 4.79 -6.72 12.50
N GLN A 76 5.51 -7.77 12.11
CA GLN A 76 5.72 -8.11 10.70
C GLN A 76 4.41 -8.42 9.98
N LYS A 77 3.54 -9.27 10.55
CA LYS A 77 2.24 -9.58 9.96
C LYS A 77 1.36 -8.34 9.81
N ALA A 78 1.39 -7.42 10.78
CA ALA A 78 0.70 -6.14 10.67
C ALA A 78 1.25 -5.29 9.53
N PHE A 79 2.58 -5.22 9.39
CA PHE A 79 3.24 -4.50 8.30
C PHE A 79 2.88 -5.06 6.92
N TYR A 80 2.90 -6.38 6.73
CA TYR A 80 2.47 -7.00 5.46
C TYR A 80 1.01 -6.72 5.15
N GLY A 81 0.13 -6.72 6.15
CA GLY A 81 -1.27 -6.31 5.98
C GLY A 81 -1.42 -4.84 5.57
N ILE A 82 -0.55 -3.96 6.06
CA ILE A 82 -0.50 -2.55 5.64
C ILE A 82 0.00 -2.45 4.19
N VAL A 83 1.08 -3.13 3.82
CA VAL A 83 1.62 -3.10 2.45
C VAL A 83 0.62 -3.63 1.44
N GLU A 84 -0.14 -4.69 1.76
CA GLU A 84 -1.19 -5.20 0.88
C GLU A 84 -2.31 -4.17 0.67
N ILE A 85 -2.72 -3.47 1.73
CA ILE A 85 -3.67 -2.35 1.63
C ILE A 85 -3.08 -1.19 0.83
N TYR A 86 -1.84 -0.80 1.10
CA TYR A 86 -1.15 0.27 0.36
C TYR A 86 -0.98 -0.07 -1.11
N PHE A 87 -0.66 -1.31 -1.46
CA PHE A 87 -0.51 -1.75 -2.84
C PHE A 87 -1.86 -1.74 -3.57
N LEU A 88 -2.93 -2.17 -2.89
CA LEU A 88 -4.30 -2.04 -3.40
C LEU A 88 -4.69 -0.57 -3.57
N VAL A 89 -4.38 0.30 -2.62
CA VAL A 89 -4.68 1.74 -2.70
C VAL A 89 -3.87 2.38 -3.84
N ILE A 90 -2.55 2.25 -3.86
CA ILE A 90 -1.67 2.86 -4.87
C ILE A 90 -2.00 2.41 -6.30
N LEU A 91 -2.39 1.14 -6.52
CA LEU A 91 -2.71 0.65 -7.87
C LEU A 91 -4.17 0.83 -8.27
N LEU A 92 -5.12 0.69 -7.35
CA LEU A 92 -6.54 0.76 -7.69
C LEU A 92 -7.06 2.19 -7.75
N VAL A 93 -6.46 3.12 -6.98
CA VAL A 93 -6.87 4.53 -6.96
C VAL A 93 -6.69 5.18 -8.33
N PRO A 94 -5.51 5.15 -8.97
CA PRO A 94 -5.34 5.70 -10.31
C PRO A 94 -6.21 4.97 -11.34
N LEU A 95 -6.34 3.65 -11.23
CA LEU A 95 -7.15 2.88 -12.17
C LEU A 95 -8.64 3.29 -12.11
N TYR A 96 -9.17 3.51 -10.92
CA TYR A 96 -10.57 3.91 -10.72
C TYR A 96 -10.83 5.33 -11.23
N LEU A 97 -9.95 6.28 -10.89
CA LEU A 97 -9.99 7.67 -11.39
C LEU A 97 -9.96 7.70 -12.93
N PHE A 98 -9.04 6.94 -13.54
CA PHE A 98 -8.95 6.82 -15.00
C PHE A 98 -10.26 6.32 -15.62
N GLN A 99 -10.82 5.23 -15.07
CA GLN A 99 -12.03 4.61 -15.60
C GLN A 99 -13.24 5.55 -15.51
N ASN A 100 -13.37 6.27 -14.40
CA ASN A 100 -14.44 7.24 -14.20
C ASN A 100 -14.35 8.42 -15.17
N ARG A 101 -13.17 9.05 -15.26
CA ARG A 101 -12.91 10.15 -16.19
C ARG A 101 -13.12 9.73 -17.63
N LEU A 102 -12.63 8.55 -18.01
CA LEU A 102 -12.85 8.00 -19.35
C LEU A 102 -14.33 7.73 -19.62
N HIS A 103 -15.05 7.12 -18.68
CA HIS A 103 -16.48 6.87 -18.82
C HIS A 103 -17.26 8.17 -19.01
N MET A 104 -16.97 9.19 -18.19
CA MET A 104 -17.65 10.48 -18.26
C MET A 104 -17.27 11.25 -19.53
N ALA A 105 -16.01 11.23 -19.93
CA ALA A 105 -15.56 11.83 -21.17
C ALA A 105 -16.23 11.18 -22.39
N LYS A 106 -16.35 9.85 -22.41
CA LYS A 106 -17.09 9.14 -23.47
C LYS A 106 -18.55 9.58 -23.54
N LYS A 107 -19.17 9.82 -22.37
CA LYS A 107 -20.56 10.27 -22.26
C LYS A 107 -20.76 11.71 -22.75
N ILE A 108 -19.81 12.62 -22.46
CA ILE A 108 -19.94 14.06 -22.76
C ILE A 108 -19.41 14.40 -24.16
N LEU A 109 -18.29 13.80 -24.56
CA LEU A 109 -17.51 14.18 -25.75
C LEU A 109 -17.56 13.14 -26.87
N GLY A 110 -18.11 11.95 -26.61
CA GLY A 110 -18.11 10.82 -27.54
C GLY A 110 -16.89 9.92 -27.41
N CYS A 111 -17.01 8.69 -27.91
CA CYS A 111 -16.03 7.62 -27.64
C CYS A 111 -14.65 7.83 -28.25
N GLU A 112 -14.56 8.43 -29.44
CA GLU A 112 -13.31 8.53 -30.21
C GLU A 112 -12.34 9.56 -29.63
N THR A 113 -12.87 10.71 -29.19
CA THR A 113 -12.06 11.82 -28.65
C THR A 113 -11.69 11.59 -27.18
N ALA A 114 -12.55 10.90 -26.43
CA ALA A 114 -12.38 10.72 -24.98
C ALA A 114 -11.08 10.02 -24.59
N SER A 115 -10.64 8.99 -25.32
CA SER A 115 -9.39 8.30 -24.98
C SER A 115 -8.14 9.11 -25.29
N GLN A 116 -8.23 10.14 -26.13
CA GLN A 116 -7.08 10.95 -26.54
C GLN A 116 -6.79 12.09 -25.55
N ILE A 117 -7.79 12.51 -24.78
CA ILE A 117 -7.71 13.69 -23.91
C ILE A 117 -7.73 13.34 -22.42
N ILE A 118 -7.77 12.05 -22.06
CA ILE A 118 -7.74 11.63 -20.66
C ILE A 118 -6.31 11.20 -20.32
N PRO A 119 -5.72 11.69 -19.21
CA PRO A 119 -4.39 11.27 -18.79
C PRO A 119 -4.32 9.75 -18.66
N HIS A 120 -3.20 9.15 -19.04
CA HIS A 120 -3.02 7.72 -18.88
C HIS A 120 -3.20 7.31 -17.41
N LYS A 121 -3.65 6.09 -17.12
CA LYS A 121 -3.87 5.59 -15.74
C LYS A 121 -2.62 5.66 -14.83
N ASN A 122 -1.43 5.70 -15.41
CA ASN A 122 -0.16 5.84 -14.69
C ASN A 122 0.26 7.31 -14.51
N CYS A 123 -0.56 8.24 -14.99
CA CYS A 123 -0.32 9.65 -15.10
C CYS A 123 -1.49 10.43 -14.48
N ILE A 124 -1.82 10.06 -13.24
CA ILE A 124 -2.88 10.69 -12.45
C ILE A 124 -2.17 11.44 -11.33
N SER A 125 -1.32 12.37 -11.75
CA SER A 125 -0.45 13.13 -10.85
C SER A 125 -1.21 14.25 -10.14
N ASP A 126 -2.51 14.43 -10.40
CA ASP A 126 -3.32 15.47 -9.74
C ASP A 126 -3.89 14.99 -8.39
N THR A 127 -3.45 13.84 -7.87
CA THR A 127 -3.80 13.37 -6.52
C THR A 127 -2.62 12.76 -5.82
N GLU A 128 -2.27 13.32 -4.69
CA GLU A 128 -1.24 12.80 -3.80
C GLU A 128 -1.79 12.65 -2.37
N GLU A 129 -1.03 11.97 -1.53
CA GLU A 129 -1.33 11.78 -0.11
C GLU A 129 -0.37 12.68 0.69
N ASP A 130 -0.89 13.52 1.60
CA ASP A 130 -0.05 14.35 2.46
C ASP A 130 0.52 13.57 3.66
N GLU A 131 1.38 14.23 4.47
CA GLU A 131 2.04 13.60 5.63
C GLU A 131 1.05 13.02 6.66
N ASP A 132 -0.18 13.52 6.67
CA ASP A 132 -1.26 13.10 7.56
C ASP A 132 -2.17 12.02 6.95
N GLY A 133 -1.88 11.56 5.72
CA GLY A 133 -2.65 10.55 5.02
C GLY A 133 -3.89 11.07 4.29
N ASN A 134 -4.01 12.38 4.10
CA ASN A 134 -5.14 12.98 3.38
C ASN A 134 -4.87 13.03 1.88
N LEU A 135 -5.90 12.72 1.08
CA LEU A 135 -5.83 12.87 -0.37
C LEU A 135 -5.95 14.36 -0.74
N ILE A 136 -4.90 14.91 -1.34
CA ILE A 136 -4.85 16.29 -1.81
C ILE A 136 -4.83 16.34 -3.34
N CYS A 137 -5.50 17.33 -3.91
CA CYS A 137 -5.28 17.67 -5.30
C CYS A 137 -3.93 18.40 -5.42
N ILE A 138 -3.17 18.18 -6.49
CA ILE A 138 -1.97 18.99 -6.77
C ILE A 138 -2.22 19.86 -7.99
N VAL A 139 -1.82 21.12 -7.88
CA VAL A 139 -1.81 22.02 -9.03
C VAL A 139 -0.72 21.56 -9.99
N ILE A 140 -1.15 21.02 -11.11
CA ILE A 140 -0.25 20.60 -12.18
C ILE A 140 0.12 21.82 -13.02
N ASN A 141 1.37 22.26 -12.91
CA ASN A 141 1.86 23.46 -13.60
C ASN A 141 1.90 23.32 -15.13
N TRP A 142 2.06 22.09 -15.64
CA TRP A 142 2.05 21.83 -17.07
C TRP A 142 0.64 21.76 -17.66
N HIS A 143 -0.44 21.81 -16.88
CA HIS A 143 -1.78 21.82 -17.44
C HIS A 143 -2.13 23.18 -18.05
N HIS A 144 -2.64 23.15 -19.28
CA HIS A 144 -3.40 24.29 -19.79
C HIS A 144 -4.64 24.54 -18.92
N ASN A 145 -4.95 25.79 -18.58
CA ASN A 145 -6.10 26.13 -17.71
C ASN A 145 -7.43 25.50 -18.16
N LYS A 146 -7.68 25.49 -19.48
CA LYS A 146 -8.89 24.86 -20.06
C LYS A 146 -8.93 23.34 -19.84
N TYR A 147 -7.76 22.70 -19.83
CA TYR A 147 -7.65 21.27 -19.61
C TYR A 147 -7.92 20.90 -18.15
N SER A 148 -7.37 21.67 -17.20
CA SER A 148 -7.71 21.53 -15.77
C SER A 148 -9.20 21.69 -15.50
N LEU A 149 -9.85 22.68 -16.13
CA LEU A 149 -11.30 22.88 -16.03
C LEU A 149 -12.09 21.69 -16.58
N LEU A 150 -11.64 21.10 -17.69
CA LEU A 150 -12.26 19.91 -18.26
C LEU A 150 -12.19 18.74 -17.28
N LEU A 151 -11.02 18.43 -16.73
CA LEU A 151 -10.85 17.33 -15.76
C LEU A 151 -11.73 17.53 -14.54
N HIS A 152 -11.75 18.74 -13.98
CA HIS A 152 -12.62 19.09 -12.86
C HIS A 152 -14.11 18.89 -13.19
N LEU A 153 -14.54 19.26 -14.40
CA LEU A 153 -15.92 19.06 -14.84
C LEU A 153 -16.27 17.57 -14.96
N LEU A 154 -15.36 16.75 -15.47
CA LEU A 154 -15.53 15.30 -15.54
C LEU A 154 -15.66 14.68 -14.15
N ASP A 155 -14.80 15.08 -13.21
CA ASP A 155 -14.81 14.60 -11.83
C ASP A 155 -16.12 14.99 -11.12
N THR A 156 -16.52 16.27 -11.25
CA THR A 156 -17.77 16.78 -10.69
C THR A 156 -18.98 16.01 -11.21
N ASN A 157 -19.06 15.77 -12.53
CA ASN A 157 -20.14 15.01 -13.14
C ASN A 157 -20.14 13.54 -12.69
N THR A 158 -18.96 12.97 -12.45
CA THR A 158 -18.82 11.61 -11.92
C THR A 158 -19.39 11.53 -10.51
N ILE A 159 -19.00 12.44 -9.62
CA ILE A 159 -19.53 12.53 -8.25
C ILE A 159 -21.05 12.69 -8.27
N CYS A 160 -21.58 13.62 -9.07
CA CYS A 160 -23.02 13.83 -9.22
C CYS A 160 -23.72 12.56 -9.71
N SER A 161 -23.22 11.93 -10.78
CA SER A 161 -23.81 10.71 -11.33
C SER A 161 -23.79 9.54 -10.35
N ILE A 162 -22.78 9.43 -9.48
CA ILE A 162 -22.70 8.37 -8.47
C ILE A 162 -23.66 8.65 -7.32
N ARG A 163 -23.77 9.92 -6.91
CA ARG A 163 -24.73 10.38 -5.88
C ARG A 163 -26.18 10.12 -6.31
N ASP A 164 -26.52 10.40 -7.57
CA ASP A 164 -27.86 10.23 -8.11
C ASP A 164 -28.29 8.77 -8.22
N ARG A 165 -27.35 7.84 -8.43
CA ARG A 165 -27.62 6.40 -8.52
C ARG A 165 -27.96 5.74 -7.19
N LYS A 166 -27.96 6.48 -6.05
CA LYS A 166 -28.29 5.99 -4.69
C LYS A 166 -27.63 4.66 -4.30
N VAL A 167 -26.45 4.36 -4.84
CA VAL A 167 -25.68 3.18 -4.43
C VAL A 167 -25.02 3.53 -3.09
N ASN A 168 -25.52 2.92 -2.00
CA ASN A 168 -25.08 3.07 -0.61
C ASN A 168 -23.64 3.58 -0.45
N ASN A 169 -23.44 4.73 0.22
CA ASN A 169 -22.15 5.30 0.65
C ASN A 169 -21.02 5.34 -0.41
N THR A 170 -21.30 5.09 -1.69
CA THR A 170 -20.26 4.92 -2.72
C THR A 170 -19.78 6.27 -3.25
N ALA A 171 -20.64 7.29 -3.19
CA ALA A 171 -20.24 8.68 -3.46
C ALA A 171 -19.16 9.16 -2.46
N ASN A 172 -19.34 8.86 -1.17
CA ASN A 172 -18.34 9.11 -0.11
C ASN A 172 -17.19 8.10 -0.12
N ARG A 173 -17.05 7.29 -1.18
CA ARG A 173 -15.89 6.43 -1.44
C ARG A 173 -15.19 6.81 -2.74
N CYS A 174 -15.72 7.81 -3.47
CA CYS A 174 -15.04 8.35 -4.63
C CYS A 174 -13.85 9.17 -4.14
N LEU A 175 -12.70 8.95 -4.74
CA LEU A 175 -11.47 9.62 -4.33
C LEU A 175 -11.61 11.13 -4.54
N GLU A 176 -12.34 11.50 -5.59
CA GLU A 176 -12.70 12.87 -5.93
C GLU A 176 -13.52 13.57 -4.84
N SER A 177 -14.29 12.86 -4.01
CA SER A 177 -15.04 13.46 -2.90
C SER A 177 -14.19 13.75 -1.66
N HIS A 178 -12.97 13.22 -1.60
CA HIS A 178 -12.03 13.39 -0.48
C HIS A 178 -10.88 14.33 -0.81
N ARG A 179 -10.75 14.78 -2.07
CA ARG A 179 -9.70 15.70 -2.49
C ARG A 179 -9.87 17.05 -1.79
N ILE A 180 -8.86 17.45 -1.04
CA ILE A 180 -8.77 18.81 -0.48
C ILE A 180 -8.26 19.77 -1.58
N ILE A 181 -8.53 21.08 -1.39
CA ILE A 181 -8.08 22.17 -2.28
C ILE A 181 -6.60 22.04 -2.60
N ALA A 182 -6.26 22.32 -3.86
CA ALA A 182 -4.96 22.00 -4.41
C ALA A 182 -3.79 22.73 -3.72
N ARG A 183 -2.69 22.01 -3.49
CA ARG A 183 -1.39 22.58 -3.08
C ARG A 183 -0.51 22.82 -4.31
N ASN A 184 0.28 23.89 -4.27
CA ASN A 184 1.27 24.19 -5.30
C ASN A 184 2.57 23.48 -4.96
N ASP A 185 2.77 22.28 -5.49
CA ASP A 185 4.05 21.57 -5.44
C ASP A 185 4.65 21.51 -6.86
N SER A 186 5.89 21.97 -7.00
CA SER A 186 6.46 22.40 -8.30
C SER A 186 7.13 21.31 -9.14
N ASP A 187 7.24 20.08 -8.65
CA ASP A 187 8.22 19.12 -9.16
C ASP A 187 7.59 17.96 -9.97
N GLN A 188 6.48 18.21 -10.66
CA GLN A 188 5.81 17.19 -11.47
C GLN A 188 6.27 17.18 -12.93
N THR A 189 6.54 15.98 -13.44
CA THR A 189 6.84 15.74 -14.85
C THR A 189 5.59 15.70 -15.72
N ASP A 190 5.71 16.20 -16.95
CA ASP A 190 4.64 16.19 -17.95
C ASP A 190 4.10 14.79 -18.25
N CYS A 191 2.79 14.71 -18.50
CA CYS A 191 2.16 13.47 -18.93
C CYS A 191 2.47 13.17 -20.40
N PRO A 192 3.13 12.07 -20.77
CA PRO A 192 3.40 11.80 -22.18
C PRO A 192 2.12 11.40 -22.93
N GLY A 193 1.99 11.87 -24.18
CA GLY A 193 0.98 11.40 -25.13
C GLY A 193 -0.35 12.14 -25.11
N LEU A 194 -0.46 13.27 -24.41
CA LEU A 194 -1.62 14.15 -24.54
C LEU A 194 -1.46 15.09 -25.76
N PRO A 195 -2.58 15.59 -26.31
CA PRO A 195 -2.56 16.64 -27.32
C PRO A 195 -1.83 17.91 -26.85
N SER A 196 -1.21 18.65 -27.77
CA SER A 196 -0.43 19.85 -27.44
C SER A 196 -1.24 20.92 -26.69
N ASN A 197 -2.54 21.01 -26.95
CA ASN A 197 -3.45 21.95 -26.27
C ASN A 197 -3.82 21.55 -24.84
N CYS A 198 -3.33 20.41 -24.33
CA CYS A 198 -3.43 20.02 -22.93
C CYS A 198 -2.32 20.63 -22.07
N TYR A 199 -1.23 21.09 -22.69
CA TYR A 199 -0.07 21.65 -21.98
C TYR A 199 -0.15 23.18 -21.88
N SER A 200 0.32 23.75 -20.79
CA SER A 200 0.61 25.18 -20.69
C SER A 200 1.70 25.55 -21.71
N GLU A 201 1.52 26.67 -22.41
CA GLU A 201 2.57 27.23 -23.29
C GLU A 201 3.81 27.67 -22.50
#